data_AF-A0A524EDF0-F1
#
_entry.id   AF-A0A524EDF0-F1
#
_cell.length_a   1.000
_cell.length_b   1.000
_cell.length_c   1.000
_cell.angle_alpha   90.00
_cell.angle_beta   90.00
_cell.angle_gamma   90.00
#
_symmetry.space_group_name_H-M   'P 1'
#
loop_
_entity.id
_entity.type
_entity.pdbx_description
1 polymer ?
#
loop_
_entity_poly.entity_id
_entity_poly.type
_entity_poly.pdbx_seq_one_letter_code
_entity_poly.pdbx_strand_id
1 'polypeptide(L)'
;MIEKLRRTNILLVGILTVVGFAIFISINLLVFGNLPPSTYGILHYEFAWSVEKVELIFSTWGAEIMGAQTRGIWWDFPYIIGYSLFISGLIWLVARLNTGKMQNIGLFLLSTPFLAGFLDVIENIFLLIMLYDPGSIIQLYPRIAAVAAGIKFGLLIVGIFFFLFALVYGIIAKLRTRKS
;
A
#
# COMPACT_ATOMS: atom_id res chain seq x y z
N MET A 1 -8.88 7.81 23.10
CA MET A 1 -8.21 8.00 21.79
C MET A 1 -7.67 9.42 21.61
N ILE A 2 -8.46 10.47 21.87
CA ILE A 2 -8.07 11.89 21.75
C ILE A 2 -6.85 12.26 22.63
N GLU A 3 -6.78 11.78 23.88
CA GLU A 3 -5.65 12.07 24.77
C GLU A 3 -4.32 11.47 24.25
N LYS A 4 -4.39 10.33 23.55
CA LYS A 4 -3.23 9.65 22.96
C LYS A 4 -2.60 10.52 21.87
N LEU A 5 -3.45 11.12 21.01
CA LEU A 5 -3.07 12.08 19.97
C LEU A 5 -2.36 13.33 20.50
N ARG A 6 -2.80 13.82 21.67
CA ARG A 6 -2.21 15.00 22.33
C ARG A 6 -0.83 14.70 22.92
N ARG A 7 -0.60 13.45 23.36
CA ARG A 7 0.70 12.99 23.90
C ARG A 7 1.68 12.56 22.81
N THR A 8 1.20 12.10 21.65
CA THR A 8 2.08 11.67 20.55
C THR A 8 2.86 12.86 19.97
N ASN A 9 4.19 12.70 19.93
CA ASN A 9 5.10 13.73 19.44
C ASN A 9 4.93 13.93 17.92
N ILE A 10 4.50 15.13 17.51
CA ILE A 10 4.29 15.51 16.11
C ILE A 10 5.57 15.40 15.28
N LEU A 11 6.73 15.71 15.87
CA LEU A 11 8.01 15.59 15.19
C LEU A 11 8.32 14.14 14.86
N LEU A 12 8.07 13.22 15.81
CA LEU A 12 8.28 11.78 15.58
C LEU A 12 7.41 11.28 14.43
N VAL A 13 6.10 11.58 14.43
CA VAL A 13 5.21 11.16 13.35
C VAL A 13 5.61 11.80 12.02
N GLY A 14 5.98 13.09 12.03
CA GLY A 14 6.50 13.77 10.84
C GLY A 14 7.74 13.09 10.27
N ILE A 15 8.72 12.75 11.12
CA ILE A 15 9.94 12.02 10.72
C ILE A 15 9.57 10.66 10.12
N LEU A 16 8.72 9.88 10.79
CA LEU A 16 8.29 8.56 10.28
C LEU A 16 7.56 8.68 8.93
N THR A 17 6.78 9.74 8.75
CA THR A 17 6.06 10.00 7.48
C THR A 17 7.05 10.29 6.35
N VAL A 18 8.05 11.15 6.61
CA VAL A 18 9.09 11.51 5.63
C VAL A 18 9.97 10.32 5.31
N VAL A 19 10.37 9.53 6.31
CA VAL A 19 11.14 8.29 6.12
C VAL A 19 10.33 7.29 5.30
N GLY A 20 9.06 7.08 5.63
CA GLY A 20 8.16 6.22 4.86
C GLY A 20 8.05 6.66 3.40
N PHE A 21 7.86 7.96 3.17
CA PHE A 21 7.83 8.54 1.83
C PHE A 21 9.15 8.34 1.07
N ALA A 22 10.29 8.55 1.73
CA ALA A 22 11.61 8.37 1.15
C ALA A 22 11.84 6.91 0.71
N ILE A 23 11.46 5.93 1.53
CA ILE A 23 11.51 4.51 1.17
C ILE A 23 10.60 4.22 -0.03
N PHE A 24 9.34 4.64 0.06
CA PHE A 24 8.33 4.46 -0.98
C PHE A 24 8.79 5.01 -2.34
N ILE A 25 9.29 6.25 -2.37
CA ILE A 25 9.69 6.91 -3.62
C ILE A 25 11.00 6.33 -4.16
N SER A 26 11.95 5.99 -3.28
CA SER A 26 13.23 5.43 -3.70
C SER A 26 13.04 4.07 -4.36
N ILE A 27 12.22 3.19 -3.78
CA ILE A 27 11.95 1.87 -4.37
C ILE A 27 11.18 2.01 -5.69
N ASN A 28 10.17 2.90 -5.75
CA ASN A 28 9.45 3.16 -7.00
C ASN A 28 10.39 3.60 -8.14
N LEU A 29 11.28 4.56 -7.87
CA LEU A 29 12.14 5.13 -8.90
C LEU A 29 13.33 4.23 -9.26
N LEU A 30 13.95 3.59 -8.26
CA LEU A 30 15.20 2.84 -8.45
C LEU A 30 14.96 1.37 -8.79
N VAL A 31 13.84 0.79 -8.34
CA VAL A 31 13.53 -0.62 -8.55
C VAL A 31 12.41 -0.77 -9.56
N PHE A 32 11.19 -0.33 -9.23
CA PHE A 32 10.01 -0.63 -10.06
C PHE A 32 10.02 0.10 -11.40
N GLY A 33 10.52 1.34 -11.44
CA GLY A 33 10.69 2.10 -12.68
C GLY A 33 11.73 1.52 -13.65
N ASN A 34 12.58 0.61 -13.18
CA ASN A 34 13.64 -0.03 -13.96
C ASN A 34 13.35 -1.51 -14.28
N LEU A 35 12.17 -2.02 -13.95
CA LEU A 35 11.77 -3.36 -14.35
C LEU A 35 11.59 -3.45 -15.88
N PRO A 36 11.96 -4.58 -16.50
CA PRO A 36 11.78 -4.75 -17.94
C PRO A 36 10.30 -4.65 -18.30
N PRO A 37 9.96 -3.99 -19.43
CA PRO A 37 8.57 -3.88 -19.87
C PRO A 37 8.00 -5.27 -20.16
N SER A 38 6.74 -5.49 -19.81
CA SER A 38 6.05 -6.77 -19.98
C SER A 38 4.61 -6.57 -20.43
N THR A 39 4.11 -7.48 -21.27
CA THR A 39 2.71 -7.47 -21.72
C THR A 39 1.73 -7.53 -20.55
N TYR A 40 2.06 -8.34 -19.55
CA TYR A 40 1.36 -8.39 -18.26
C TYR A 40 2.23 -7.74 -17.20
N GLY A 41 1.77 -6.65 -16.60
CA GLY A 41 2.42 -6.04 -15.43
C GLY A 41 2.07 -6.79 -14.13
N ILE A 42 2.71 -6.40 -13.02
CA ILE A 42 2.53 -7.05 -11.71
C ILE A 42 1.07 -7.12 -11.26
N LEU A 43 0.27 -6.07 -11.48
CA LEU A 43 -1.14 -6.07 -11.11
C LEU A 43 -1.96 -7.15 -11.85
N HIS A 44 -1.59 -7.51 -13.08
CA HIS A 44 -2.26 -8.61 -13.79
C HIS A 44 -1.99 -9.95 -13.10
N TYR A 45 -0.82 -10.09 -12.49
CA TYR A 45 -0.41 -11.27 -11.78
C TYR A 45 -1.05 -11.35 -10.38
N GLU A 46 -1.07 -10.24 -9.63
CA GLU A 46 -1.79 -10.12 -8.36
C GLU A 46 -3.27 -10.49 -8.51
N PHE A 47 -3.90 -10.06 -9.62
CA PHE A 47 -5.30 -10.33 -9.95
C PHE A 47 -5.48 -11.46 -10.96
N ALA A 48 -4.60 -12.46 -10.98
CA ALA A 48 -4.72 -13.58 -11.91
C ALA A 48 -5.95 -14.47 -11.63
N TRP A 49 -6.36 -14.62 -10.37
CA TRP A 49 -7.50 -15.42 -9.88
C TRP A 49 -7.50 -16.93 -10.18
N SER A 50 -6.85 -17.39 -11.23
CA SER A 50 -6.83 -18.80 -11.67
C SER A 50 -5.44 -19.27 -12.08
N VAL A 51 -5.23 -20.59 -12.03
CA VAL A 51 -3.96 -21.21 -12.43
C VAL A 51 -3.69 -20.95 -13.91
N GLU A 52 -4.71 -21.10 -14.76
CA GLU A 52 -4.60 -20.91 -16.21
C GLU A 52 -4.16 -19.48 -16.55
N LYS A 53 -4.62 -18.49 -15.78
CA LYS A 53 -4.20 -17.09 -15.97
C LYS A 53 -2.76 -16.88 -15.55
N VAL A 54 -2.31 -17.50 -14.46
CA VAL A 54 -0.92 -17.45 -14.03
C VAL A 54 -0.01 -18.12 -15.06
N GLU A 55 -0.37 -19.30 -15.56
CA GLU A 55 0.38 -20.01 -16.61
C GLU A 55 0.48 -19.19 -17.90
N LEU A 56 -0.61 -18.52 -18.30
CA LEU A 56 -0.60 -17.60 -19.43
C LEU A 56 0.37 -16.42 -19.21
N ILE A 57 0.39 -15.85 -18.01
CA ILE A 57 1.31 -14.76 -17.65
C ILE A 57 2.75 -15.27 -17.70
N PHE A 58 3.03 -16.43 -17.08
CA PHE A 58 4.37 -17.01 -17.00
C PHE A 58 4.93 -17.41 -18.36
N SER A 59 4.10 -18.03 -19.21
CA SER A 59 4.49 -18.35 -20.59
C SER A 59 4.77 -17.11 -21.44
N THR A 60 4.07 -16.00 -21.17
CA THR A 60 4.33 -14.71 -21.83
C THR A 60 5.59 -14.02 -21.29
N TRP A 61 5.86 -14.12 -19.99
CA TRP A 61 7.03 -13.53 -19.35
C TRP A 61 8.34 -14.23 -19.73
N GLY A 62 8.33 -15.55 -19.79
CA GLY A 62 9.55 -16.33 -19.90
C GLY A 62 10.48 -16.14 -18.70
N ALA A 63 11.62 -16.83 -18.72
CA ALA A 63 12.52 -16.90 -17.56
C ALA A 63 13.10 -15.54 -17.14
N GLU A 64 13.40 -14.65 -18.09
CA GLU A 64 14.00 -13.35 -17.81
C GLU A 64 13.05 -12.44 -17.02
N ILE A 65 11.83 -12.25 -17.51
CA ILE A 65 10.85 -11.39 -16.86
C ILE A 65 10.40 -12.02 -15.55
N MET A 66 10.21 -13.35 -15.47
CA MET A 66 9.91 -14.03 -14.21
C MET A 66 11.00 -13.76 -13.16
N GLY A 67 12.28 -13.82 -13.53
CA GLY A 67 13.40 -13.50 -12.64
C GLY A 67 13.42 -12.03 -12.20
N ALA A 68 13.06 -11.10 -13.10
CA ALA A 68 12.94 -9.69 -12.76
C ALA A 68 11.77 -9.40 -11.81
N GLN A 69 10.59 -9.99 -12.07
CA GLN A 69 9.40 -9.86 -11.22
C GLN A 69 9.63 -10.48 -9.84
N THR A 70 10.34 -11.62 -9.77
CA THR A 70 10.74 -12.23 -8.48
C THR A 70 11.56 -11.25 -7.64
N ARG A 71 12.55 -10.57 -8.24
CA ARG A 71 13.32 -9.53 -7.54
C ARG A 71 12.46 -8.33 -7.16
N GLY A 72 11.54 -7.92 -8.04
CA GLY A 72 10.57 -6.86 -7.76
C GLY A 72 9.75 -7.16 -6.50
N ILE A 73 9.18 -8.36 -6.41
CA ILE A 73 8.38 -8.79 -5.25
C ILE A 73 9.21 -8.81 -3.96
N TRP A 74 10.49 -9.20 -4.01
CA TRP A 74 11.37 -9.10 -2.84
C TRP A 74 11.60 -7.66 -2.37
N TRP A 75 11.71 -6.72 -3.31
CA TRP A 75 11.77 -5.29 -3.00
C TRP A 75 10.44 -4.70 -2.53
N ASP A 76 9.34 -5.41 -2.74
CA ASP A 76 8.03 -4.98 -2.28
C ASP A 76 7.86 -5.11 -0.75
N PHE A 77 8.59 -6.02 -0.09
CA PHE A 77 8.59 -6.12 1.38
C PHE A 77 9.03 -4.82 2.09
N PRO A 78 10.19 -4.21 1.78
CA PRO A 78 10.53 -2.91 2.34
C PRO A 78 9.63 -1.77 1.81
N TYR A 79 9.09 -1.90 0.60
CA TYR A 79 8.12 -0.95 0.05
C TYR A 79 6.84 -0.86 0.89
N ILE A 80 6.35 -2.00 1.37
CA ILE A 80 5.19 -2.10 2.27
C ILE A 80 5.38 -1.24 3.52
N ILE A 81 6.56 -1.29 4.12
CA ILE A 81 6.91 -0.46 5.28
C ILE A 81 6.85 1.03 4.89
N GLY A 82 7.42 1.36 3.73
CA GLY A 82 7.43 2.72 3.19
C GLY A 82 6.03 3.31 3.06
N TYR A 83 5.15 2.69 2.27
CA TYR A 83 3.82 3.23 2.04
C TYR A 83 2.94 3.19 3.30
N SER A 84 3.09 2.16 4.15
CA SER A 84 2.26 2.03 5.37
C SER A 84 2.55 3.17 6.34
N LEU A 85 3.82 3.48 6.57
CA LEU A 85 4.25 4.61 7.39
C LEU A 85 3.83 5.95 6.76
N PHE A 86 4.04 6.10 5.46
CA PHE A 86 3.70 7.33 4.75
C PHE A 86 2.22 7.65 4.84
N ILE A 87 1.35 6.72 4.42
CA ILE A 87 -0.11 6.95 4.38
C ILE A 87 -0.67 7.08 5.81
N SER A 88 -0.25 6.24 6.75
CA SER A 88 -0.72 6.35 8.14
C SER A 88 -0.29 7.68 8.77
N GLY A 89 0.93 8.13 8.49
CA GLY A 89 1.44 9.43 8.89
C GLY A 89 0.64 10.61 8.34
N LEU A 90 0.28 10.57 7.05
CA LEU A 90 -0.59 11.57 6.42
C LEU A 90 -1.99 11.61 7.07
N ILE A 91 -2.60 10.44 7.31
CA ILE A 91 -3.90 10.31 8.00
C ILE A 91 -3.79 10.90 9.41
N TRP A 92 -2.71 10.64 10.14
CA TRP A 92 -2.50 11.18 11.48
C TRP A 92 -2.36 12.70 11.49
N LEU A 93 -1.54 13.24 10.58
CA LEU A 93 -1.30 14.68 10.45
C LEU A 93 -2.59 15.41 10.10
N VAL A 94 -3.39 14.88 9.17
CA VAL A 94 -4.65 15.51 8.79
C VAL A 94 -5.72 15.37 9.86
N ALA A 95 -5.76 14.26 10.62
CA ALA A 95 -6.67 14.11 11.75
C ALA A 95 -6.41 15.15 12.85
N ARG A 96 -5.16 15.63 13.00
CA ARG A 96 -4.82 16.74 13.90
C ARG A 96 -5.23 18.12 13.43
N LEU A 97 -5.37 18.31 12.11
CA LEU A 97 -5.85 19.57 11.55
C LEU A 97 -7.35 19.76 11.78
N ASN A 98 -8.06 18.67 12.09
CA ASN A 98 -9.50 18.61 12.24
C ASN A 98 -9.92 18.37 13.69
N THR A 99 -11.21 18.60 13.99
CA THR A 99 -11.83 18.33 15.30
C THR A 99 -13.12 17.53 15.14
N GLY A 100 -13.65 16.98 16.23
CA GLY A 100 -14.94 16.27 16.23
C GLY A 100 -14.94 15.00 15.38
N LYS A 101 -15.98 14.82 14.56
CA LYS A 101 -16.20 13.58 13.78
C LYS A 101 -15.05 13.26 12.82
N MET A 102 -14.51 14.25 12.11
CA MET A 102 -13.43 14.03 11.14
C MET A 102 -12.14 13.52 11.79
N GLN A 103 -11.80 14.07 12.96
CA GLN A 103 -10.66 13.59 13.74
C GLN A 103 -10.86 12.14 14.19
N ASN A 104 -12.05 11.79 14.66
CA ASN A 104 -12.35 10.42 15.11
C ASN A 104 -12.27 9.39 13.97
N ILE A 105 -12.80 9.74 12.79
CA ILE A 105 -12.69 8.89 11.59
C ILE A 105 -11.21 8.70 11.22
N GLY A 106 -10.43 9.78 11.17
CA GLY A 106 -9.01 9.67 10.83
C GLY A 106 -8.23 8.80 11.81
N LEU A 107 -8.51 8.90 13.10
CA LEU A 107 -7.91 8.05 14.13
C LEU A 107 -8.25 6.56 13.96
N PHE A 108 -9.49 6.27 13.57
CA PHE A 108 -9.90 4.89 13.25
C PHE A 108 -9.18 4.37 12.01
N LEU A 109 -8.97 5.22 11.01
CA LEU A 109 -8.29 4.84 9.76
C LEU A 109 -6.76 4.76 9.87
N LEU A 110 -6.15 5.13 11.01
CA LEU A 110 -4.69 5.07 11.18
C LEU A 110 -4.09 3.68 10.98
N SER A 111 -4.84 2.64 11.35
CA SER A 111 -4.38 1.25 11.25
C SER A 111 -4.63 0.64 9.87
N THR A 112 -5.43 1.25 9.00
CA THR A 112 -5.77 0.63 7.71
C THR A 112 -4.59 0.45 6.77
N PRO A 113 -3.59 1.37 6.68
CA PRO A 113 -2.41 1.14 5.84
C PRO A 113 -1.56 -0.03 6.35
N PHE A 114 -1.45 -0.23 7.66
CA PHE A 114 -0.73 -1.38 8.23
C PHE A 114 -1.46 -2.70 8.00
N LEU A 115 -2.80 -2.70 8.08
CA LEU A 115 -3.61 -3.86 7.71
C LEU A 115 -3.46 -4.19 6.22
N ALA A 116 -3.44 -3.16 5.35
CA ALA A 116 -3.15 -3.33 3.94
C ALA A 116 -1.75 -3.94 3.73
N GLY A 117 -0.73 -3.43 4.43
CA GLY A 117 0.62 -3.97 4.40
C GLY A 117 0.73 -5.43 4.85
N PHE A 118 -0.04 -5.83 5.86
CA PHE A 118 -0.10 -7.23 6.27
C PHE A 118 -0.70 -8.14 5.17
N LEU A 119 -1.77 -7.67 4.51
CA LEU A 119 -2.37 -8.40 3.39
C LEU A 119 -1.41 -8.45 2.20
N ASP A 120 -0.65 -7.39 1.97
CA ASP A 120 0.38 -7.29 0.93
C ASP A 120 1.51 -8.31 1.15
N VAL A 121 1.94 -8.51 2.40
CA VAL A 121 2.89 -9.57 2.75
C VAL A 121 2.33 -10.96 2.40
N ILE A 122 1.07 -11.24 2.74
CA ILE A 122 0.42 -12.52 2.41
C ILE A 122 0.41 -12.71 0.89
N GLU A 123 -0.02 -11.69 0.18
CA GLU A 123 -0.12 -11.68 -1.27
C GLU A 123 1.24 -11.96 -1.94
N ASN A 124 2.28 -11.21 -1.56
CA ASN A 124 3.65 -11.40 -2.05
C ASN A 124 4.22 -12.80 -1.76
N ILE A 125 3.89 -13.39 -0.61
CA ILE A 125 4.30 -14.78 -0.32
C ILE A 125 3.68 -15.75 -1.32
N PHE A 126 2.39 -15.63 -1.62
CA PHE A 126 1.72 -16.52 -2.58
C PHE A 126 2.20 -16.29 -4.02
N LEU A 127 2.51 -15.05 -4.41
CA LEU A 127 3.17 -14.81 -5.70
C LEU A 127 4.54 -15.48 -5.78
N LEU A 128 5.37 -15.34 -4.74
CA LEU A 128 6.68 -15.98 -4.71
C LEU A 128 6.59 -17.51 -4.76
N ILE A 129 5.65 -18.12 -4.03
CA ILE A 129 5.41 -19.57 -4.08
C ILE A 129 5.14 -20.02 -5.52
N MET A 130 4.24 -19.32 -6.22
CA MET A 130 3.90 -19.66 -7.61
C MET A 130 5.09 -19.43 -8.56
N LEU A 131 5.91 -18.40 -8.34
CA LEU A 131 7.11 -18.15 -9.17
C LEU A 131 8.24 -19.17 -8.94
N TYR A 132 8.42 -19.65 -7.71
CA TYR A 132 9.47 -20.62 -7.39
C TYR A 132 9.15 -22.04 -7.84
N ASP A 133 7.86 -22.43 -7.83
CA ASP A 133 7.42 -23.73 -8.34
C ASP A 133 6.25 -23.60 -9.33
N PRO A 134 6.51 -23.14 -10.57
CA PRO A 134 5.47 -22.97 -11.59
C PRO A 134 4.75 -24.28 -11.98
N GLY A 135 5.38 -25.43 -11.74
CA GLY A 135 4.84 -26.75 -12.12
C GLY A 135 3.82 -27.32 -11.14
N SER A 136 3.71 -26.75 -9.93
CA SER A 136 2.86 -27.27 -8.85
C SER A 136 1.85 -26.24 -8.33
N ILE A 137 1.45 -25.27 -9.16
CA ILE A 137 0.51 -24.22 -8.76
C ILE A 137 -0.87 -24.84 -8.54
N ILE A 138 -1.41 -24.68 -7.33
CA ILE A 138 -2.79 -25.03 -7.03
C ILE A 138 -3.70 -23.81 -7.08
N GLN A 139 -4.96 -24.03 -7.44
CA GLN A 139 -5.98 -22.98 -7.60
C GLN A 139 -6.22 -22.09 -6.36
N LEU A 140 -5.82 -22.55 -5.18
CA LEU A 140 -5.91 -21.76 -3.95
C LEU A 140 -4.93 -20.58 -3.93
N TYR A 141 -3.72 -20.74 -4.48
CA TYR A 141 -2.67 -19.73 -4.42
C TYR A 141 -3.04 -18.40 -5.12
N PRO A 142 -3.44 -18.39 -6.41
CA PRO A 142 -3.82 -17.15 -7.08
C PRO A 142 -5.10 -16.53 -6.49
N ARG A 143 -5.97 -17.33 -5.86
CA ARG A 143 -7.16 -16.82 -5.18
C ARG A 143 -6.81 -16.07 -3.90
N ILE A 144 -5.91 -16.62 -3.08
CA ILE A 144 -5.47 -15.94 -1.86
C ILE A 144 -4.76 -14.64 -2.22
N ALA A 145 -3.85 -14.67 -3.19
CA ALA A 145 -3.16 -13.48 -3.68
C ALA A 145 -4.17 -12.41 -4.15
N ALA A 146 -5.10 -12.77 -5.03
CA ALA A 146 -6.07 -11.82 -5.59
C ALA A 146 -7.05 -11.24 -4.54
N VAL A 147 -7.49 -12.04 -3.57
CA VAL A 147 -8.34 -11.55 -2.47
C VAL A 147 -7.55 -10.61 -1.57
N ALA A 148 -6.32 -10.96 -1.21
CA ALA A 148 -5.46 -10.10 -0.41
C ALA A 148 -5.16 -8.78 -1.14
N ALA A 149 -4.86 -8.83 -2.45
CA ALA A 149 -4.70 -7.66 -3.31
C ALA A 149 -5.98 -6.80 -3.35
N GLY A 150 -7.15 -7.41 -3.55
CA GLY A 150 -8.41 -6.67 -3.59
C GLY A 150 -8.69 -5.91 -2.30
N ILE A 151 -8.50 -6.57 -1.14
CA ILE A 151 -8.72 -5.94 0.17
C ILE A 151 -7.66 -4.89 0.46
N LYS A 152 -6.36 -5.14 0.18
CA LYS A 152 -5.28 -4.18 0.43
C LYS A 152 -5.51 -2.89 -0.36
N PHE A 153 -5.82 -2.98 -1.65
CA PHE A 153 -6.10 -1.80 -2.48
C PHE A 153 -7.34 -1.05 -1.98
N GLY A 154 -8.41 -1.76 -1.59
CA GLY A 154 -9.59 -1.13 -1.00
C GLY A 154 -9.26 -0.30 0.25
N LEU A 155 -8.47 -0.85 1.17
CA LEU A 155 -8.05 -0.16 2.39
C LEU A 155 -7.18 1.07 2.10
N LEU A 156 -6.23 0.96 1.17
CA LEU A 156 -5.37 2.07 0.76
C LEU A 156 -6.16 3.19 0.08
N ILE A 157 -7.09 2.83 -0.82
CA ILE A 157 -7.99 3.77 -1.50
C ILE A 157 -8.80 4.56 -0.46
N VAL A 158 -9.43 3.89 0.52
CA VAL A 158 -10.19 4.56 1.59
C VAL A 158 -9.30 5.51 2.39
N GLY A 159 -8.08 5.09 2.74
CA GLY A 159 -7.13 5.92 3.48
C GLY A 159 -6.72 7.19 2.72
N ILE A 160 -6.40 7.04 1.42
CA ILE A 160 -6.01 8.16 0.55
C ILE A 160 -7.18 9.12 0.34
N PHE A 161 -8.38 8.61 0.03
CA PHE A 161 -9.57 9.45 -0.13
C PHE A 161 -9.90 10.22 1.14
N PHE A 162 -9.84 9.55 2.30
CA PHE A 162 -10.03 10.22 3.59
C PHE A 162 -9.00 11.34 3.78
N PHE A 163 -7.71 11.06 3.53
CA PHE A 163 -6.66 12.07 3.68
C PHE A 163 -6.93 13.33 2.84
N LEU A 164 -7.20 13.15 1.54
CA LEU A 164 -7.46 14.27 0.63
C LEU A 164 -8.69 15.07 1.06
N PHE A 165 -9.78 14.38 1.40
CA PHE A 165 -11.01 15.02 1.82
C PHE A 165 -10.86 15.78 3.14
N ALA A 166 -10.27 15.15 4.15
CA ALA A 166 -10.04 15.75 5.46
C ALA A 166 -9.06 16.94 5.40
N LEU A 167 -8.11 16.92 4.45
CA LEU A 167 -7.16 18.01 4.25
C LEU A 167 -7.88 19.26 3.72
N VAL A 168 -8.66 19.10 2.66
CA VAL A 168 -9.45 20.19 2.07
C VAL A 168 -10.44 20.74 3.10
N TYR A 169 -11.18 19.86 3.77
CA TYR A 169 -12.14 20.26 4.80
C TYR A 169 -11.47 21.06 5.93
N GLY A 170 -10.33 20.57 6.45
CA GLY A 170 -9.59 21.23 7.54
C GLY A 170 -9.03 22.58 7.15
N ILE A 171 -8.52 22.73 5.92
CA ILE A 171 -8.03 24.03 5.40
C ILE A 171 -9.19 25.03 5.30
N ILE A 172 -10.32 24.64 4.70
CA ILE A 172 -11.49 25.52 4.55
C ILE A 172 -12.02 25.96 5.92
N ALA A 173 -12.14 25.03 6.86
CA ALA A 173 -12.61 25.32 8.22
C ALA A 173 -11.72 26.36 8.92
N LYS A 174 -10.38 26.21 8.83
CA LYS A 174 -9.42 27.16 9.41
C LYS A 174 -9.49 28.55 8.75
N LEU A 175 -9.64 28.61 7.43
CA LEU A 175 -9.76 29.88 6.72
C LEU A 175 -11.04 30.64 7.11
N ARG A 176 -12.15 29.92 7.35
CA ARG A 176 -13.41 30.52 7.82
C ARG A 176 -13.28 31.09 9.22
N THR A 177 -12.60 30.39 10.14
CA THR A 177 -12.40 30.86 11.51
C THR A 177 -11.44 32.05 11.63
N ARG A 178 -10.53 32.25 10.67
CA ARG A 178 -9.61 33.42 10.67
C ARG A 178 -10.24 34.71 10.15
N LYS A 179 -11.36 34.61 9.43
CA LYS A 179 -12.10 35.77 8.88
C LYS A 179 -13.21 36.28 9.81
N SER A 180 -13.50 35.55 10.88
CA SER A 180 -14.45 35.93 11.94
C SER A 180 -13.70 36.46 13.15
#